data_AF-A0AAV8YPS7-F1
#
_entry.id   AF-A0AAV8YPS7-F1
#
_cell.length_a   1.000
_cell.length_b   1.000
_cell.length_c   1.000
_cell.angle_alpha   90.00
_cell.angle_beta   90.00
_cell.angle_gamma   90.00
#
_symmetry.space_group_name_H-M   'P 1'
#
loop_
_entity.id
_entity.type
_entity.pdbx_description
1 polymer ?
#
loop_
_entity_poly.entity_id
_entity_poly.type
_entity_poly.pdbx_seq_one_letter_code
_entity_poly.pdbx_strand_id
1 'polypeptide(L)'
;METCFDFSRCQKSFKVYVYPQEDGSVPSPSYLKLLNVLLESRYYTADPREACIFVLSIDTLDRDRLSNDYVRNMQSKLQRLPHWNDGLNHVIFNLYSGTWPNYTENDLDFDYGKAILAKASMSDSHVRAGFDISIPLFHKIHPAKGGEPGTTSASNFPLEKTYLLAFKGKRYVHGIGSDTRNSLYHLHNRRDIIMVTTCRHGKSWKDMKDERCDEDNREYDKYDYETLLQNSTFCLVPEVED
;
A
#
# COMPACT_ATOMS: atom_id res chain seq x y z
N MET A 1 29.25 -4.74 7.07
CA MET A 1 28.35 -5.11 8.17
C MET A 1 27.14 -4.22 8.02
N GLU A 2 25.96 -4.78 7.81
CA GLU A 2 24.73 -3.98 7.70
C GLU A 2 24.40 -3.42 9.09
N THR A 3 24.51 -2.10 9.25
CA THR A 3 24.34 -1.38 10.53
C THR A 3 22.95 -0.79 10.71
N CYS A 4 22.02 -1.11 9.80
CA CYS A 4 20.65 -0.60 9.78
C CYS A 4 19.67 -1.38 10.65
N PHE A 5 20.07 -2.54 11.18
CA PHE A 5 19.24 -3.37 12.07
C PHE A 5 20.07 -4.00 13.19
N ASP A 6 19.56 -3.96 14.42
CA ASP A 6 20.12 -4.68 15.56
C ASP A 6 19.43 -6.03 15.74
N PHE A 7 20.05 -7.07 15.18
CA PHE A 7 19.59 -8.46 15.30
C PHE A 7 19.66 -9.02 16.72
N SER A 8 20.52 -8.46 17.60
CA SER A 8 20.72 -8.99 18.95
C SER A 8 19.43 -8.93 19.78
N ARG A 9 18.58 -7.93 19.52
CA ARG A 9 17.28 -7.74 20.15
C ARG A 9 16.25 -8.82 19.81
N CYS A 10 16.48 -9.55 18.73
CA CYS A 10 15.51 -10.48 18.16
C CYS A 10 15.87 -11.96 18.42
N GLN A 11 17.03 -12.24 19.02
CA GLN A 11 17.55 -13.61 19.17
C GLN A 11 16.76 -14.49 20.13
N LYS A 12 16.26 -13.92 21.24
CA LYS A 12 15.54 -14.69 22.27
C LYS A 12 14.05 -14.84 21.96
N SER A 13 13.42 -13.78 21.51
CA SER A 13 12.00 -13.74 21.16
C SER A 13 11.72 -12.60 20.20
N PHE A 14 10.78 -12.80 19.28
CA PHE A 14 10.32 -11.74 18.40
C PHE A 14 9.12 -11.02 19.03
N LYS A 15 9.37 -9.82 19.57
CA LYS A 15 8.34 -8.98 20.18
C LYS A 15 8.25 -7.62 19.50
N VAL A 16 7.03 -7.08 19.45
CA VAL A 16 6.70 -5.79 18.82
C VAL A 16 6.19 -4.85 19.89
N TYR A 17 6.87 -3.73 20.05
CA TYR A 17 6.42 -2.63 20.89
C TYR A 17 5.72 -1.59 20.01
N VAL A 18 4.53 -1.18 20.44
CA VAL A 18 3.79 -0.09 19.82
C VAL A 18 3.85 1.10 20.76
N TYR A 19 4.28 2.27 20.29
CA TYR A 19 4.30 3.47 21.11
C TYR A 19 2.91 3.79 21.66
N PRO A 20 2.78 4.35 22.87
CA PRO A 20 1.50 4.86 23.34
C PRO A 20 1.03 6.02 22.46
N GLN A 21 -0.29 6.21 22.35
CA GLN A 21 -0.86 7.35 21.63
C GLN A 21 -0.64 8.63 22.46
N GLU A 22 -0.25 9.72 21.80
CA GLU A 22 -0.17 11.04 22.43
C GLU A 22 -1.57 11.64 22.60
N ASP A 23 -1.80 12.32 23.73
CA ASP A 23 -3.04 13.05 23.98
C ASP A 23 -3.32 14.07 22.87
N GLY A 24 -4.52 14.02 22.29
CA GLY A 24 -4.97 14.96 21.25
C GLY A 24 -4.57 14.63 19.82
N SER A 25 -3.87 13.52 19.58
CA SER A 25 -3.50 13.06 18.22
C SER A 25 -4.07 11.68 17.92
N VAL A 26 -5.33 11.63 17.49
CA VAL A 26 -6.00 10.38 17.12
C VAL A 26 -5.61 9.98 15.68
N PRO A 27 -5.02 8.79 15.45
CA PRO A 27 -4.70 8.32 14.11
C PRO A 27 -5.94 8.08 13.24
N SER A 28 -5.76 8.00 11.92
CA SER A 28 -6.86 7.66 11.01
C SER A 28 -7.46 6.29 11.35
N PRO A 29 -8.74 6.04 11.00
CA PRO A 29 -9.34 4.72 11.20
C PRO A 29 -8.54 3.58 10.55
N SER A 30 -7.88 3.85 9.42
CA SER A 30 -7.03 2.86 8.73
C SER A 30 -5.79 2.51 9.55
N TYR A 31 -5.11 3.51 10.13
CA TYR A 31 -3.94 3.26 10.97
C TYR A 31 -4.32 2.60 12.30
N LEU A 32 -5.45 2.99 12.89
CA LEU A 32 -5.98 2.33 14.09
C LEU A 32 -6.24 0.83 13.87
N LYS A 33 -6.75 0.43 12.70
CA LYS A 33 -6.89 -1.00 12.36
C LYS A 33 -5.53 -1.72 12.39
N LEU A 34 -4.50 -1.12 11.82
CA LEU A 34 -3.14 -1.65 11.81
C LEU A 34 -2.59 -1.79 13.24
N LEU A 35 -2.69 -0.72 14.05
CA LEU A 35 -2.23 -0.74 15.43
C LEU A 35 -2.96 -1.80 16.27
N ASN A 36 -4.29 -1.90 16.13
CA ASN A 36 -5.09 -2.88 16.87
C ASN A 36 -4.68 -4.32 16.54
N VAL A 37 -4.42 -4.64 15.26
CA VAL A 37 -3.93 -5.97 14.87
C VAL A 37 -2.59 -6.29 15.52
N LEU A 38 -1.68 -5.32 15.62
CA LEU A 38 -0.40 -5.51 16.30
C LEU A 38 -0.57 -5.70 17.80
N LEU A 39 -1.37 -4.85 18.45
CA LEU A 39 -1.66 -4.88 19.90
C LEU A 39 -2.34 -6.19 20.33
N GLU A 40 -3.25 -6.72 19.52
CA GLU A 40 -3.95 -7.99 19.79
C GLU A 40 -3.08 -9.23 19.47
N SER A 41 -1.94 -9.05 18.80
CA SER A 41 -1.10 -10.16 18.38
C SER A 41 -0.30 -10.76 19.54
N ARG A 42 0.04 -12.06 19.43
CA ARG A 42 0.99 -12.74 20.34
C ARG A 42 2.40 -12.12 20.38
N TYR A 43 2.72 -11.30 19.38
CA TYR A 43 4.02 -10.63 19.27
C TYR A 43 4.07 -9.34 20.08
N TYR A 44 2.93 -8.76 20.47
CA TYR A 44 2.91 -7.54 21.26
C TYR A 44 3.68 -7.69 22.58
N THR A 45 4.35 -6.60 22.98
CA THR A 45 4.85 -6.36 24.34
C THR A 45 4.64 -4.90 24.73
N ALA A 46 4.31 -4.67 26.01
CA ALA A 46 4.26 -3.33 26.60
C ALA A 46 5.64 -2.86 27.10
N ASP A 47 6.63 -3.77 27.21
CA ASP A 47 7.98 -3.43 27.66
C ASP A 47 8.91 -3.20 26.45
N PRO A 48 9.36 -1.95 26.19
CA PRO A 48 10.25 -1.65 25.07
C PRO A 48 11.62 -2.34 25.20
N ARG A 49 12.02 -2.85 26.36
CA ARG A 49 13.30 -3.55 26.55
C ARG A 49 13.29 -4.97 25.98
N GLU A 50 12.11 -5.58 25.91
CA GLU A 50 11.92 -6.92 25.34
C GLU A 50 11.64 -6.89 23.84
N ALA A 51 11.37 -5.71 23.29
CA ALA A 51 10.99 -5.54 21.90
C ALA A 51 12.17 -5.81 20.95
N CYS A 52 11.87 -6.53 19.86
CA CYS A 52 12.72 -6.65 18.68
C CYS A 52 12.39 -5.52 17.69
N ILE A 53 11.10 -5.22 17.49
CA ILE A 53 10.61 -4.19 16.55
C ILE A 53 9.81 -3.11 17.28
N PHE A 54 9.91 -1.88 16.78
CA PHE A 54 9.16 -0.72 17.25
C PHE A 54 8.22 -0.22 16.14
N VAL A 55 6.98 0.09 16.51
CA VAL A 55 5.97 0.66 15.60
C VAL A 55 5.41 1.93 16.21
N LEU A 56 5.38 2.99 15.41
CA LEU A 56 4.89 4.30 15.82
C LEU A 56 3.38 4.27 16.07
N SER A 57 2.90 4.98 17.08
CA SER A 57 1.47 5.32 17.21
C SER A 57 1.06 6.51 16.33
N ILE A 58 2.02 7.18 15.71
CA ILE A 58 1.81 8.34 14.84
C ILE A 58 1.47 7.85 13.43
N ASP A 59 0.38 8.36 12.87
CA ASP A 59 -0.09 7.96 11.54
C ASP A 59 0.88 8.41 10.44
N THR A 60 1.34 7.44 9.65
CA THR A 60 2.28 7.63 8.53
C THR A 60 1.75 7.07 7.21
N LEU A 61 0.52 6.53 7.20
CA LEU A 61 -0.04 5.87 6.01
C LEU A 61 -0.23 6.84 4.86
N ASP A 62 -0.60 8.08 5.16
CA ASP A 62 -0.94 9.09 4.17
C ASP A 62 0.00 10.30 4.31
N ARG A 63 0.90 10.45 3.34
CA ARG A 63 1.86 11.54 3.25
C ARG A 63 1.50 12.56 2.18
N ASP A 64 0.26 12.50 1.67
CA ASP A 64 -0.28 13.57 0.85
C ASP A 64 -0.67 14.78 1.72
N ARG A 65 -0.03 15.93 1.49
CA ARG A 65 -0.30 17.19 2.21
C ARG A 65 -1.75 17.69 2.07
N LEU A 66 -2.49 17.20 1.07
CA LEU A 66 -3.91 17.50 0.85
C LEU A 66 -4.85 16.57 1.65
N SER A 67 -4.33 15.48 2.21
CA SER A 67 -5.13 14.54 2.97
C SER A 67 -5.48 15.08 4.34
N ASN A 68 -6.71 14.79 4.79
CA ASN A 68 -7.13 15.05 6.17
C ASN A 68 -6.37 14.18 7.19
N ASP A 69 -5.80 13.06 6.73
CA ASP A 69 -5.03 12.12 7.55
C ASP A 69 -3.53 12.51 7.62
N TYR A 70 -3.12 13.59 6.95
CA TYR A 70 -1.73 14.04 6.91
C TYR A 70 -1.25 14.58 8.25
N VAL A 71 -0.31 13.86 8.89
CA VAL A 71 0.30 14.30 10.14
C VAL A 71 1.43 15.30 9.88
N ARG A 72 1.30 16.52 10.41
CA ARG A 72 2.32 17.57 10.30
C ARG A 72 3.40 17.42 11.37
N ASN A 73 4.56 18.05 11.13
CA ASN A 73 5.66 18.14 12.09
C ASN A 73 6.18 16.76 12.54
N MET A 74 6.24 15.79 11.62
CA MET A 74 6.70 14.44 11.91
C MET A 74 8.09 14.41 12.54
N GLN A 75 9.04 15.20 12.02
CA GLN A 75 10.40 15.23 12.55
C GLN A 75 10.46 15.56 14.05
N SER A 76 9.72 16.58 14.48
CA SER A 76 9.71 17.01 15.88
C SER A 76 8.96 16.03 16.78
N LYS A 77 7.96 15.33 16.24
CA LYS A 77 7.27 14.24 16.95
C LYS A 77 8.20 13.04 17.17
N LEU A 78 8.92 12.61 16.14
CA LEU A 78 9.88 11.49 16.23
C LEU A 78 11.00 11.76 17.23
N GLN A 79 11.57 12.98 17.22
CA GLN A 79 12.62 13.38 18.15
C GLN A 79 12.21 13.37 19.62
N ARG A 80 10.91 13.42 19.92
CA ARG A 80 10.38 13.34 21.30
C ARG A 80 10.17 11.90 21.76
N LEU A 81 10.21 10.93 20.86
CA LEU A 81 9.99 9.53 21.21
C LEU A 81 11.23 8.97 21.94
N PRO A 82 11.07 8.41 23.15
CA PRO A 82 12.19 8.02 24.01
C PRO A 82 13.08 6.92 23.41
N HIS A 83 12.56 6.13 22.47
CA HIS A 83 13.26 4.99 21.88
C HIS A 83 13.53 5.11 20.38
N TRP A 84 13.30 6.28 19.76
CA TRP A 84 13.38 6.45 18.30
C TRP A 84 14.71 5.96 17.71
N ASN A 85 15.82 6.25 18.41
CA ASN A 85 17.15 5.76 18.11
C ASN A 85 17.50 5.79 16.61
N ASP A 86 17.23 6.94 15.97
CA ASP A 86 17.48 7.14 14.54
C ASP A 86 16.83 6.07 13.65
N GLY A 87 15.64 5.61 14.02
CA GLY A 87 14.87 4.59 13.31
C GLY A 87 15.37 3.15 13.46
N LEU A 88 16.42 2.89 14.23
CA LEU A 88 16.96 1.52 14.37
C LEU A 88 15.89 0.57 14.91
N ASN A 89 15.64 -0.54 14.21
CA ASN A 89 14.58 -1.53 14.49
C ASN A 89 13.13 -0.99 14.44
N HIS A 90 12.90 0.19 13.88
CA HIS A 90 11.55 0.73 13.67
C HIS A 90 10.98 0.26 12.35
N VAL A 91 9.66 0.12 12.28
CA VAL A 91 8.92 -0.07 11.03
C VAL A 91 7.96 1.09 10.83
N ILE A 92 8.02 1.71 9.66
CA ILE A 92 7.10 2.77 9.22
C ILE A 92 6.22 2.21 8.11
N PHE A 93 4.92 2.47 8.18
CA PHE A 93 3.96 2.04 7.19
C PHE A 93 3.52 3.23 6.34
N ASN A 94 3.58 3.08 5.01
CA ASN A 94 3.09 4.10 4.08
C ASN A 94 2.26 3.46 2.95
N LEU A 95 1.08 4.01 2.71
CA LEU A 95 0.19 3.55 1.63
C LEU A 95 0.04 4.61 0.54
N TYR A 96 0.02 5.89 0.93
CA TYR A 96 -0.15 7.00 0.00
C TYR A 96 1.04 7.93 0.12
N SER A 97 1.78 8.07 -0.97
CA SER A 97 2.98 8.91 -1.02
C SER A 97 2.72 10.29 -1.61
N GLY A 98 1.48 10.71 -1.80
CA GLY A 98 1.14 12.03 -2.34
C GLY A 98 0.18 11.98 -3.52
N THR A 99 -0.19 13.16 -3.98
CA THR A 99 -0.99 13.35 -5.20
C THR A 99 -0.25 14.29 -6.14
N TRP A 100 -0.39 14.03 -7.45
CA TRP A 100 0.16 14.88 -8.50
C TRP A 100 -0.09 16.38 -8.25
N PRO A 101 0.90 17.26 -8.52
CA PRO A 101 2.27 16.97 -8.97
C PRO A 101 3.25 16.70 -7.81
N ASN A 102 2.78 16.62 -6.57
CA ASN A 102 3.61 16.68 -5.37
C ASN A 102 3.72 15.29 -4.70
N TYR A 103 4.22 14.30 -5.43
CA TYR A 103 4.54 13.01 -4.83
C TYR A 103 5.77 13.13 -3.92
N THR A 104 5.65 12.60 -2.70
CA THR A 104 6.71 12.41 -1.70
C THR A 104 7.30 11.01 -1.84
N GLU A 105 7.77 10.66 -3.04
CA GLU A 105 8.20 9.29 -3.35
C GLU A 105 9.40 8.84 -2.52
N ASN A 106 10.33 9.75 -2.24
CA ASN A 106 11.65 9.38 -1.74
C ASN A 106 11.74 9.44 -0.20
N ASP A 107 11.05 10.39 0.45
CA ASP A 107 11.38 10.75 1.84
C ASP A 107 10.19 10.95 2.79
N LEU A 108 8.95 10.63 2.39
CA LEU A 108 7.75 10.79 3.25
C LEU A 108 7.57 12.19 3.90
N ASP A 109 8.32 13.21 3.47
CA ASP A 109 8.39 14.56 4.08
C ASP A 109 8.95 14.58 5.53
N PHE A 110 9.76 13.60 5.93
CA PHE A 110 10.55 13.59 7.19
C PHE A 110 11.69 12.56 7.17
N ASP A 111 12.70 12.75 8.02
CA ASP A 111 13.82 11.82 8.14
C ASP A 111 13.45 10.61 9.01
N TYR A 112 13.31 9.43 8.37
CA TYR A 112 13.02 8.16 9.03
C TYR A 112 14.29 7.37 9.43
N GLY A 113 15.48 7.91 9.15
CA GLY A 113 16.75 7.31 9.50
C GLY A 113 16.88 5.85 9.04
N LYS A 114 17.12 4.96 10.00
CA LYS A 114 17.32 3.51 9.79
C LYS A 114 16.02 2.70 9.89
N ALA A 115 14.85 3.34 9.94
CA ALA A 115 13.59 2.61 10.02
C ALA A 115 13.35 1.79 8.74
N ILE A 116 12.84 0.57 8.90
CA ILE A 116 12.32 -0.25 7.81
C ILE A 116 11.08 0.42 7.24
N LEU A 117 11.05 0.59 5.92
CA LEU A 117 9.91 1.18 5.23
C LEU A 117 9.03 0.07 4.64
N ALA A 118 7.82 -0.07 5.18
CA ALA A 118 6.77 -0.93 4.64
C ALA A 118 5.83 -0.07 3.76
N LYS A 119 6.04 -0.08 2.44
CA LYS A 119 5.42 0.90 1.52
C LYS A 119 4.74 0.25 0.31
N ALA A 120 3.61 0.84 -0.11
CA ALA A 120 2.86 0.37 -1.28
C ALA A 120 3.43 0.80 -2.64
N SER A 121 3.91 2.03 -2.74
CA SER A 121 4.44 2.62 -3.98
C SER A 121 5.94 2.91 -3.82
N MET A 122 6.77 1.86 -3.90
CA MET A 122 8.21 1.99 -3.68
C MET A 122 8.93 2.08 -5.03
N SER A 123 9.69 3.16 -5.25
CA SER A 123 10.55 3.27 -6.43
C SER A 123 11.70 2.27 -6.33
N ASP A 124 12.01 1.58 -7.43
CA ASP A 124 13.15 0.65 -7.53
C ASP A 124 14.49 1.34 -7.21
N SER A 125 14.58 2.63 -7.48
CA SER A 125 15.76 3.44 -7.18
C SER A 125 15.94 3.77 -5.68
N HIS A 126 14.90 3.59 -4.85
CA HIS A 126 14.89 3.97 -3.44
C HIS A 126 14.67 2.81 -2.48
N VAL A 127 14.19 1.66 -2.98
CA VAL A 127 13.99 0.47 -2.13
C VAL A 127 15.33 -0.09 -1.65
N ARG A 128 15.49 -0.26 -0.34
CA ARG A 128 16.66 -0.99 0.20
C ARG A 128 16.37 -2.49 0.13
N ALA A 129 16.81 -3.11 -0.95
CA ALA A 129 16.61 -4.54 -1.20
C ALA A 129 17.08 -5.39 0.00
N GLY A 130 16.22 -6.31 0.46
CA GLY A 130 16.49 -7.14 1.65
C GLY A 130 16.23 -6.46 2.99
N PHE A 131 15.85 -5.18 3.00
CA PHE A 131 15.58 -4.40 4.21
C PHE A 131 14.17 -3.82 4.24
N ASP A 132 13.78 -3.10 3.19
CA ASP A 132 12.44 -2.52 3.04
C ASP A 132 11.42 -3.55 2.54
N ILE A 133 10.14 -3.30 2.81
CA ILE A 133 9.04 -4.23 2.56
C ILE A 133 8.05 -3.59 1.60
N SER A 134 7.89 -4.17 0.41
CA SER A 134 6.77 -3.83 -0.47
C SER A 134 5.49 -4.47 0.06
N ILE A 135 4.46 -3.66 0.28
CA ILE A 135 3.14 -4.10 0.74
C ILE A 135 2.07 -3.72 -0.29
N PRO A 136 0.94 -4.42 -0.39
CA PRO A 136 -0.12 -3.98 -1.29
C PRO A 136 -0.81 -2.71 -0.78
N LEU A 137 -1.34 -1.90 -1.70
CA LEU A 137 -2.17 -0.75 -1.36
C LEU A 137 -3.54 -1.20 -0.84
N PHE A 138 -3.84 -0.88 0.42
CA PHE A 138 -5.15 -1.16 1.01
C PHE A 138 -6.08 0.04 0.92
N HIS A 139 -7.32 -0.17 0.47
CA HIS A 139 -8.35 0.87 0.53
C HIS A 139 -8.78 1.14 1.99
N LYS A 140 -9.16 2.38 2.32
CA LYS A 140 -9.61 2.77 3.68
C LYS A 140 -10.78 1.92 4.24
N ILE A 141 -11.58 1.31 3.36
CA ILE A 141 -12.73 0.48 3.73
C ILE A 141 -12.35 -1.00 3.93
N HIS A 142 -11.10 -1.37 3.63
CA HIS A 142 -10.63 -2.73 3.78
C HIS A 142 -10.85 -3.20 5.23
N PRO A 143 -11.40 -4.41 5.43
CA PRO A 143 -11.64 -4.94 6.77
C PRO A 143 -10.31 -5.15 7.52
N ALA A 144 -10.34 -5.00 8.85
CA ALA A 144 -9.15 -5.14 9.69
C ALA A 144 -8.67 -6.59 9.82
N LYS A 145 -9.62 -7.54 9.73
CA LYS A 145 -9.37 -8.98 9.74
C LYS A 145 -9.98 -9.56 8.47
N GLY A 146 -9.38 -10.63 7.96
CA GLY A 146 -9.88 -11.33 6.79
C GLY A 146 -11.32 -11.82 6.99
N GLY A 147 -12.02 -12.04 5.87
CA GLY A 147 -13.29 -12.74 5.84
C GLY A 147 -13.10 -14.25 5.94
N GLU A 148 -14.00 -15.01 5.31
CA GLU A 148 -13.89 -16.47 5.22
C GLU A 148 -12.49 -16.89 4.74
N PRO A 149 -11.91 -17.97 5.31
CA PRO A 149 -10.65 -18.53 4.84
C PRO A 149 -10.69 -18.69 3.31
N GLY A 150 -9.64 -18.22 2.64
CA GLY A 150 -9.51 -18.45 1.20
C GLY A 150 -9.62 -19.94 0.89
N THR A 151 -10.20 -20.29 -0.25
CA THR A 151 -10.44 -21.69 -0.66
C THR A 151 -9.16 -22.46 -1.02
N THR A 152 -8.01 -21.81 -0.99
CA THR A 152 -6.71 -22.39 -1.26
C THR A 152 -6.23 -23.24 -0.08
N SER A 153 -6.43 -24.55 -0.19
CA SER A 153 -6.01 -25.56 0.78
C SER A 153 -4.52 -25.94 0.68
N ALA A 154 -3.81 -25.49 -0.37
CA ALA A 154 -2.38 -25.77 -0.57
C ALA A 154 -1.63 -24.60 -1.22
N SER A 155 -0.35 -24.46 -0.87
CA SER A 155 0.60 -23.46 -1.40
C SER A 155 1.18 -23.86 -2.77
N ASN A 156 0.35 -24.30 -3.71
CA ASN A 156 0.81 -24.62 -5.06
C ASN A 156 0.83 -23.34 -5.90
N PHE A 157 1.99 -22.66 -5.93
CA PHE A 157 2.20 -21.48 -6.76
C PHE A 157 2.99 -21.83 -8.03
N PRO A 158 2.60 -21.31 -9.21
CA PRO A 158 1.37 -20.57 -9.48
C PRO A 158 0.14 -21.50 -9.49
N LEU A 159 -0.98 -21.03 -8.94
CA LEU A 159 -2.26 -21.73 -9.07
C LEU A 159 -2.73 -21.58 -10.51
N GLU A 160 -2.93 -22.67 -11.25
CA GLU A 160 -3.60 -22.60 -12.56
C GLU A 160 -5.06 -22.17 -12.34
N LYS A 161 -5.34 -20.90 -12.60
CA LYS A 161 -6.70 -20.35 -12.54
C LYS A 161 -7.23 -20.08 -13.96
N THR A 162 -8.53 -19.80 -14.04
CA THR A 162 -9.24 -19.51 -15.31
C THR A 162 -8.57 -18.41 -16.13
N TYR A 163 -8.06 -17.37 -15.46
CA TYR A 163 -7.33 -16.28 -16.10
C TYR A 163 -5.85 -16.34 -15.72
N LEU A 164 -4.99 -16.14 -16.71
CA LEU A 164 -3.57 -15.93 -16.50
C LEU A 164 -3.34 -14.55 -15.88
N LEU A 165 -3.94 -13.51 -16.47
CA LEU A 165 -3.69 -12.12 -16.09
C LEU A 165 -4.97 -11.30 -16.19
N ALA A 166 -5.28 -10.52 -15.15
CA ALA A 166 -6.41 -9.60 -15.18
C ALA A 166 -6.04 -8.17 -14.76
N PHE A 167 -6.67 -7.22 -15.43
CA PHE A 167 -6.78 -5.83 -15.03
C PHE A 167 -8.21 -5.35 -15.26
N LYS A 168 -8.80 -4.75 -14.23
CA LYS A 168 -10.07 -4.04 -14.31
C LYS A 168 -9.91 -2.68 -13.63
N GLY A 169 -9.91 -1.60 -14.41
CA GLY A 169 -9.61 -0.27 -13.86
C GLY A 169 -10.13 0.90 -14.68
N LYS A 170 -9.72 2.11 -14.28
CA LYS A 170 -10.09 3.36 -14.96
C LYS A 170 -9.07 3.72 -16.04
N ARG A 171 -9.54 4.19 -17.19
CA ARG A 171 -8.72 4.82 -18.22
C ARG A 171 -8.97 6.33 -18.22
N TYR A 172 -7.90 7.10 -18.06
CA TYR A 172 -7.95 8.54 -18.24
C TYR A 172 -7.93 8.81 -19.74
N VAL A 173 -8.95 9.52 -20.26
CA VAL A 173 -9.05 9.85 -21.69
C VAL A 173 -8.19 11.08 -22.04
N HIS A 174 -7.75 11.82 -21.01
CA HIS A 174 -6.92 13.00 -21.10
C HIS A 174 -6.04 13.11 -19.86
N GLY A 175 -4.98 13.90 -19.95
CA GLY A 175 -4.04 14.12 -18.85
C GLY A 175 -2.93 13.07 -18.78
N ILE A 176 -2.07 13.24 -17.79
CA ILE A 176 -0.87 12.44 -17.59
C ILE A 176 -1.25 11.00 -17.18
N GLY A 177 -0.51 10.00 -17.67
CA GLY A 177 -0.83 8.57 -17.48
C GLY A 177 -1.94 8.02 -18.38
N SER A 178 -2.54 8.86 -19.24
CA SER A 178 -3.52 8.45 -20.24
C SER A 178 -2.94 7.39 -21.19
N ASP A 179 -1.75 7.61 -21.74
CA ASP A 179 -1.18 6.76 -22.80
C ASP A 179 -0.87 5.33 -22.33
N THR A 180 -0.29 5.18 -21.14
CA THR A 180 0.02 3.87 -20.55
C THR A 180 -1.25 3.04 -20.36
N ARG A 181 -2.28 3.61 -19.74
CA ARG A 181 -3.56 2.91 -19.54
C ARG A 181 -4.34 2.73 -20.84
N ASN A 182 -4.17 3.64 -21.78
CA ASN A 182 -4.77 3.55 -23.10
C ASN A 182 -4.20 2.40 -23.93
N SER A 183 -2.98 1.94 -23.61
CA SER A 183 -2.31 0.82 -24.29
C SER A 183 -2.73 -0.55 -23.77
N LEU A 184 -3.31 -0.65 -22.57
CA LEU A 184 -3.63 -1.94 -21.92
C LEU A 184 -4.62 -2.80 -22.70
N TYR A 185 -5.52 -2.20 -23.49
CA TYR A 185 -6.46 -2.95 -24.32
C TYR A 185 -5.78 -3.84 -25.37
N HIS A 186 -4.56 -3.50 -25.82
CA HIS A 186 -3.81 -4.33 -26.76
C HIS A 186 -3.41 -5.69 -26.18
N LEU A 187 -3.33 -5.77 -24.85
CA LEU A 187 -3.03 -7.01 -24.14
C LEU A 187 -4.30 -7.87 -23.93
N HIS A 188 -5.50 -7.31 -24.15
CA HIS A 188 -6.75 -8.03 -23.95
C HIS A 188 -7.00 -9.08 -25.04
N ASN A 189 -7.05 -10.36 -24.68
CA ASN A 189 -7.27 -11.45 -25.64
C ASN A 189 -8.61 -12.18 -25.49
N ARG A 190 -9.47 -11.75 -24.55
CA ARG A 190 -10.82 -12.30 -24.27
C ARG A 190 -10.85 -13.79 -23.91
N ARG A 191 -9.71 -14.37 -23.52
CA ARG A 191 -9.58 -15.78 -23.15
C ARG A 191 -9.07 -15.90 -21.72
N ASP A 192 -7.79 -15.62 -21.53
CA ASP A 192 -7.05 -15.79 -20.27
C ASP A 192 -6.31 -14.50 -19.86
N ILE A 193 -6.25 -13.50 -20.75
CA ILE A 193 -5.73 -12.16 -20.47
C ILE A 193 -6.87 -11.14 -20.60
N ILE A 194 -7.37 -10.67 -19.46
CA ILE A 194 -8.50 -9.76 -19.37
C ILE A 194 -8.00 -8.37 -19.01
N MET A 195 -8.05 -7.42 -19.94
CA MET A 195 -7.63 -6.03 -19.71
C MET A 195 -8.78 -5.12 -20.07
N VAL A 196 -9.59 -4.78 -19.08
CA VAL A 196 -10.82 -4.01 -19.29
C VAL A 196 -10.78 -2.70 -18.52
N THR A 197 -11.12 -1.63 -19.22
CA THR A 197 -11.07 -0.27 -18.66
C THR A 197 -12.42 0.43 -18.76
N THR A 198 -12.71 1.30 -17.80
CA THR A 198 -13.81 2.26 -17.90
C THR A 198 -13.28 3.69 -18.03
N CYS A 199 -13.88 4.45 -18.95
CA CYS A 199 -13.69 5.90 -19.06
C CYS A 199 -14.64 6.68 -18.12
N ARG A 200 -15.54 6.02 -17.38
CA ARG A 200 -16.49 6.68 -16.46
C ARG A 200 -15.78 7.18 -15.20
N HIS A 201 -15.00 8.26 -15.32
CA HIS A 201 -14.24 8.81 -14.20
C HIS A 201 -14.08 10.34 -14.24
N GLY A 202 -14.32 10.98 -13.09
CA GLY A 202 -14.33 12.44 -12.98
C GLY A 202 -15.70 13.02 -13.34
N LYS A 203 -15.87 14.34 -13.20
CA LYS A 203 -17.16 15.00 -13.52
C LYS A 203 -17.35 15.22 -15.02
N SER A 204 -16.26 15.37 -15.76
CA SER A 204 -16.26 15.76 -17.19
C SER A 204 -16.01 14.60 -18.15
N TRP A 205 -16.12 13.35 -17.70
CA TRP A 205 -15.83 12.19 -18.56
C TRP A 205 -16.73 12.09 -19.79
N LYS A 206 -17.97 12.57 -19.68
CA LYS A 206 -18.93 12.60 -20.80
C LYS A 206 -18.50 13.59 -21.86
N ASP A 207 -17.96 14.74 -21.45
CA ASP A 207 -17.52 15.80 -22.34
C ASP A 207 -16.20 15.42 -23.03
N MET A 208 -15.36 14.66 -22.32
CA MET A 208 -14.04 14.20 -22.77
C MET A 208 -14.07 12.79 -23.36
N LYS A 209 -15.24 12.33 -23.80
CA LYS A 209 -15.45 10.97 -24.31
C LYS A 209 -14.81 10.82 -25.70
N ASP A 210 -13.94 9.82 -25.85
CA ASP A 210 -13.40 9.41 -27.14
C ASP A 210 -14.27 8.31 -27.82
N GLU A 211 -13.88 7.94 -29.03
CA GLU A 211 -14.61 6.96 -29.85
C GLU A 211 -14.63 5.54 -29.24
N ARG A 212 -13.62 5.17 -28.42
CA ARG A 212 -13.51 3.82 -27.82
C ARG A 212 -14.28 3.68 -26.51
N CYS A 213 -14.60 4.79 -25.84
CA CYS A 213 -15.18 4.80 -24.50
C CYS A 213 -16.50 3.99 -24.38
N ASP A 214 -17.35 3.92 -25.41
CA ASP A 214 -18.56 3.09 -25.37
C ASP A 214 -18.24 1.59 -25.39
N GLU A 215 -17.31 1.18 -26.25
CA GLU A 215 -16.86 -0.21 -26.33
C GLU A 215 -16.12 -0.62 -25.06
N ASP A 216 -15.21 0.23 -24.57
CA ASP A 216 -14.48 0.05 -23.31
C ASP A 216 -15.46 -0.22 -22.14
N ASN A 217 -16.48 0.62 -21.99
CA ASN A 217 -17.48 0.46 -20.93
C ASN A 217 -18.31 -0.82 -21.09
N ARG A 218 -18.72 -1.15 -22.33
CA ARG A 218 -19.48 -2.37 -22.60
C ARG A 218 -18.66 -3.62 -22.26
N GLU A 219 -17.38 -3.66 -22.60
CA GLU A 219 -16.50 -4.77 -22.22
C GLU A 219 -16.23 -4.77 -20.71
N TYR A 220 -16.01 -3.61 -20.10
CA TYR A 220 -15.81 -3.48 -18.66
C TYR A 220 -16.98 -4.04 -17.86
N ASP A 221 -18.22 -3.75 -18.27
CA ASP A 221 -19.43 -4.17 -17.56
C ASP A 221 -19.69 -5.70 -17.64
N LYS A 222 -18.97 -6.46 -18.48
CA LYS A 222 -19.07 -7.94 -18.56
C LYS A 222 -18.34 -8.68 -17.44
N TYR A 223 -17.36 -8.04 -16.80
CA TYR A 223 -16.50 -8.69 -15.82
C TYR A 223 -16.72 -8.11 -14.44
N ASP A 224 -16.91 -8.98 -13.46
CA ASP A 224 -16.94 -8.62 -12.05
C ASP A 224 -15.52 -8.54 -11.46
N TYR A 225 -15.28 -7.55 -10.60
CA TYR A 225 -13.95 -7.30 -10.03
C TYR A 225 -13.49 -8.42 -9.10
N GLU A 226 -14.37 -8.86 -8.19
CA GLU A 226 -14.03 -9.90 -7.21
C GLU A 226 -13.81 -11.23 -7.90
N THR A 227 -14.64 -11.56 -8.89
CA THR A 227 -14.52 -12.75 -9.73
C THR A 227 -13.18 -12.78 -10.48
N LEU A 228 -12.76 -11.66 -11.08
CA LEU A 228 -11.46 -11.58 -11.74
C LEU A 228 -10.33 -11.75 -10.73
N LEU A 229 -10.37 -11.06 -9.59
CA LEU A 229 -9.34 -11.15 -8.56
C LEU A 229 -9.18 -12.58 -8.02
N GLN A 230 -10.29 -13.28 -7.79
CA GLN A 230 -10.28 -14.65 -7.28
C GLN A 230 -9.80 -15.66 -8.32
N ASN A 231 -10.17 -15.48 -9.60
CA ASN A 231 -9.91 -16.46 -10.67
C ASN A 231 -8.72 -16.10 -11.57
N SER A 232 -7.91 -15.11 -11.22
CA SER A 232 -6.68 -14.78 -11.94
C SER A 232 -5.43 -15.27 -11.22
N THR A 233 -4.47 -15.78 -12.01
CA THR A 233 -3.15 -16.17 -11.54
C THR A 233 -2.33 -14.94 -11.17
N PHE A 234 -2.38 -13.91 -12.02
CA PHE A 234 -1.76 -12.60 -11.80
C PHE A 234 -2.79 -11.48 -11.95
N CYS A 235 -2.62 -10.41 -11.19
CA CYS A 235 -3.39 -9.16 -11.34
C CYS A 235 -2.43 -8.01 -11.60
N LEU A 236 -2.67 -7.26 -12.68
CA LEU A 236 -1.88 -6.07 -13.00
C LEU A 236 -2.44 -4.87 -12.24
N VAL A 237 -1.56 -4.10 -11.59
CA VAL A 237 -1.89 -2.82 -10.95
C VAL A 237 -1.01 -1.75 -11.59
N PRO A 238 -1.50 -1.04 -12.62
CA PRO A 238 -0.73 0.01 -13.29
C PRO A 238 -0.69 1.26 -12.42
N GLU A 239 0.50 1.53 -11.89
CA GLU A 239 0.85 2.81 -11.31
C GLU A 239 1.16 3.81 -12.43
N VAL A 240 0.85 5.09 -12.18
CA VAL A 240 1.27 6.19 -13.04
C VAL A 240 2.43 6.82 -12.30
N GLU A 241 3.64 6.41 -12.67
CA GLU A 241 4.87 7.12 -12.34
C GLU A 241 5.11 8.14 -13.46
N ASP A 242 5.50 9.36 -13.08
CA ASP A 242 5.93 10.41 -14.02
C ASP A 242 7.45 10.43 -14.18
#